data_AF-M1XT53-F1
#
_entry.id   AF-M1XT53-F1
#
_cell.length_a   1.000
_cell.length_b   1.000
_cell.length_c   1.000
_cell.angle_alpha   90.00
_cell.angle_beta   90.00
_cell.angle_gamma   90.00
#
_symmetry.space_group_name_H-M   'P 1'
#
loop_
_entity.id
_entity.type
_entity.pdbx_description
1 polymer ?
#
loop_
_entity_poly.entity_id
_entity_poly.type
_entity_poly.pdbx_seq_one_letter_code
_entity_poly.pdbx_strand_id
1 'polypeptide(L)'
;MSDRIFDRETLLDLSVNVIPLAILLCFVLLFIFVSPFPADSLVLVVQMAIVGVIGVALFVLTYYSGKVISRDEKATNNYIPAGYSEADAEVSGVPGEESE
;
A
#
# COMPACT_ATOMS: atom_id res chain seq x y z
N MET A 1 24.13 6.37 -2.88
CA MET A 1 23.21 5.97 -1.79
C MET A 1 21.99 5.39 -2.46
N SER A 2 21.66 4.09 -2.28
CA SER A 2 20.59 3.45 -3.06
C SER A 2 19.29 4.22 -2.92
N ASP A 3 18.78 4.67 -4.05
CA ASP A 3 17.46 5.22 -4.28
C ASP A 3 16.42 4.21 -3.75
N ARG A 4 16.07 4.33 -2.46
CA ARG A 4 15.05 3.47 -1.84
C ARG A 4 13.73 4.08 -2.23
N ILE A 5 13.27 3.70 -3.43
CA ILE A 5 12.04 4.12 -4.10
C ILE A 5 10.77 3.98 -3.23
N PHE A 6 10.87 3.36 -2.04
CA PHE A 6 9.92 3.50 -0.95
C PHE A 6 10.66 3.54 0.39
N ASP A 7 10.24 4.44 1.29
CA ASP A 7 10.77 4.47 2.63
C ASP A 7 10.37 3.22 3.40
N ARG A 8 11.21 2.77 4.35
CA ARG A 8 11.00 1.49 5.05
C ARG A 8 9.68 1.51 5.84
N GLU A 9 9.27 2.67 6.31
CA GLU A 9 8.00 2.91 7.01
C GLU A 9 6.80 2.71 6.08
N THR A 10 6.85 3.29 4.88
CA THR A 10 5.77 3.12 3.88
C THR A 10 5.65 1.68 3.39
N LEU A 11 6.78 0.98 3.21
CA LEU A 11 6.74 -0.47 2.95
C LEU A 11 6.14 -1.25 4.12
N LEU A 12 6.40 -0.83 5.37
CA LEU A 12 5.86 -1.46 6.56
C LEU A 12 4.34 -1.28 6.63
N ASP A 13 3.83 -0.05 6.43
CA ASP A 13 2.39 0.24 6.43
C ASP A 13 1.64 -0.50 5.31
N LEU A 14 2.21 -0.54 4.11
CA LEU A 14 1.63 -1.28 3.00
C LEU A 14 1.65 -2.80 3.27
N SER A 15 2.74 -3.31 3.87
CA SER A 15 2.86 -4.74 4.20
C SER A 15 1.82 -5.21 5.22
N VAL A 16 1.45 -4.37 6.19
CA VAL A 16 0.41 -4.67 7.20
C VAL A 16 -0.94 -4.97 6.55
N ASN A 17 -1.25 -4.38 5.39
CA ASN A 17 -2.47 -4.66 4.64
C ASN A 17 -2.30 -5.76 3.57
N VAL A 18 -1.10 -5.86 2.95
CA VAL A 18 -0.80 -6.88 1.94
C VAL A 18 -0.81 -8.30 2.53
N ILE A 19 -0.32 -8.48 3.75
CA ILE A 19 -0.30 -9.81 4.40
C ILE A 19 -1.72 -10.36 4.60
N PRO A 20 -2.67 -9.63 5.24
CA PRO A 20 -4.05 -10.09 5.33
C PRO A 20 -4.70 -10.33 3.97
N LEU A 21 -4.39 -9.50 2.96
CA LEU A 21 -4.90 -9.69 1.60
C LEU A 21 -4.42 -11.00 0.98
N ALA A 22 -3.15 -11.35 1.13
CA ALA A 22 -2.60 -12.62 0.67
C ALA A 22 -3.26 -13.82 1.38
N ILE A 23 -3.53 -13.70 2.68
CA ILE A 23 -4.24 -14.72 3.46
C ILE A 23 -5.68 -14.89 2.93
N LEU A 24 -6.40 -13.80 2.68
CA LEU A 24 -7.75 -13.86 2.11
C LEU A 24 -7.76 -14.50 0.72
N LEU A 25 -6.81 -14.15 -0.14
CA LEU A 25 -6.65 -14.77 -1.46
C LEU A 25 -6.38 -16.28 -1.34
N CYS A 26 -5.54 -16.70 -0.38
CA CYS A 26 -5.33 -18.10 -0.08
C CYS A 26 -6.64 -18.81 0.30
N PHE A 27 -7.47 -18.20 1.15
CA PHE A 27 -8.77 -18.78 1.52
C PHE A 27 -9.77 -18.83 0.36
N VAL A 28 -9.80 -17.81 -0.50
CA VAL A 28 -10.62 -17.84 -1.73
C VAL A 28 -10.23 -19.04 -2.58
N LEU A 29 -8.93 -19.23 -2.83
CA LEU A 29 -8.44 -20.38 -3.60
C LEU A 29 -8.76 -21.70 -2.90
N LEU A 30 -8.52 -21.79 -1.58
CA LEU A 30 -8.83 -22.98 -0.80
C LEU A 30 -10.30 -23.36 -0.91
N PHE A 31 -11.22 -22.40 -0.81
CA PHE A 31 -12.66 -22.66 -0.89
C PHE A 31 -13.16 -22.99 -2.29
N ILE A 32 -12.41 -22.62 -3.34
CA ILE A 32 -12.68 -23.09 -4.70
C ILE A 32 -12.33 -24.58 -4.85
N PHE A 33 -11.23 -25.04 -4.25
CA PHE A 33 -10.77 -26.43 -4.39
C PHE A 33 -11.33 -27.37 -3.33
N VAL A 34 -11.64 -26.86 -2.14
CA VAL A 34 -12.08 -27.62 -0.97
C VAL A 34 -13.41 -27.04 -0.51
N SER A 35 -14.48 -27.83 -0.62
CA SER A 35 -15.80 -27.43 -0.14
C SER A 35 -15.98 -27.88 1.32
N PRO A 36 -15.99 -26.94 2.30
CA PRO A 36 -16.22 -27.29 3.70
C PRO A 36 -17.68 -27.67 3.98
N PHE A 37 -18.62 -27.18 3.15
CA PHE A 37 -20.06 -27.38 3.31
C PHE A 37 -20.69 -27.87 1.99
N PRO A 38 -20.50 -29.14 1.61
CA PRO A 38 -20.78 -29.64 0.27
C PRO A 38 -22.27 -29.69 -0.13
N ALA A 39 -23.22 -29.46 0.78
CA ALA A 39 -24.65 -29.67 0.54
C ALA A 39 -25.50 -28.39 0.57
N ASP A 40 -24.92 -27.21 0.83
CA ASP A 40 -25.69 -25.97 0.98
C ASP A 40 -25.13 -24.85 0.09
N SER A 41 -25.86 -24.57 -1.00
CA SER A 41 -25.48 -23.52 -1.97
C SER A 41 -25.55 -22.12 -1.37
N LEU A 42 -26.43 -21.85 -0.39
CA LEU A 42 -26.49 -20.55 0.27
C LEU A 42 -25.25 -20.34 1.14
N VAL A 43 -24.82 -21.37 1.87
CA VAL A 43 -23.62 -21.29 2.70
C VAL A 43 -22.38 -21.01 1.85
N LEU A 44 -22.23 -21.69 0.71
CA LEU A 44 -21.13 -21.44 -0.23
C LEU A 44 -21.13 -20.00 -0.75
N VAL A 45 -22.29 -19.48 -1.17
CA VAL A 45 -22.42 -18.10 -1.67
C VAL A 45 -22.08 -17.10 -0.58
N VAL A 46 -22.62 -17.28 0.63
CA VAL A 46 -22.37 -16.36 1.76
C VAL A 46 -20.91 -16.39 2.18
N GLN A 47 -20.29 -17.57 2.28
CA GLN A 47 -18.88 -17.72 2.60
C GLN A 47 -17.99 -16.98 1.59
N MET A 48 -18.22 -17.21 0.29
CA MET A 48 -17.45 -16.55 -0.77
C MET A 48 -17.71 -15.04 -0.80
N ALA A 49 -18.95 -14.60 -0.54
CA ALA A 49 -19.29 -13.19 -0.48
C ALA A 49 -18.57 -12.50 0.70
N ILE A 50 -18.55 -13.10 1.89
CA ILE A 50 -17.87 -12.52 3.05
C ILE A 50 -16.38 -12.33 2.76
N VAL A 51 -15.69 -13.40 2.34
CA VAL A 51 -14.24 -13.34 2.07
C VAL A 51 -13.94 -12.40 0.90
N GLY A 52 -14.73 -12.48 -0.17
CA GLY A 52 -14.57 -11.64 -1.36
C GLY A 52 -14.79 -10.17 -1.08
N VAL A 53 -15.86 -9.79 -0.38
CA VAL A 53 -16.16 -8.39 -0.05
C VAL A 53 -15.10 -7.81 0.86
N ILE A 54 -14.68 -8.54 1.91
CA ILE A 54 -13.61 -8.09 2.81
C ILE A 54 -12.29 -7.96 2.03
N GLY A 55 -11.96 -8.93 1.18
CA GLY A 55 -10.76 -8.91 0.34
C GLY A 55 -10.74 -7.73 -0.63
N VAL A 56 -11.85 -7.45 -1.31
CA VAL A 56 -11.98 -6.30 -2.22
C VAL A 56 -11.90 -4.98 -1.45
N ALA A 57 -12.61 -4.85 -0.33
CA ALA A 57 -12.55 -3.65 0.49
C ALA A 57 -11.12 -3.38 0.99
N LEU A 58 -10.43 -4.42 1.44
CA LEU A 58 -9.04 -4.31 1.89
C LEU A 58 -8.10 -3.99 0.73
N PHE A 59 -8.28 -4.59 -0.45
CA PHE A 59 -7.49 -4.26 -1.64
C PHE A 59 -7.63 -2.78 -2.01
N VAL A 60 -8.87 -2.29 -2.05
CA VAL A 60 -9.18 -0.89 -2.34
C VAL A 60 -8.52 0.02 -1.30
N LEU A 61 -8.66 -0.29 -0.01
CA LEU A 61 -8.03 0.48 1.06
C LEU A 61 -6.51 0.49 0.92
N THR A 62 -5.89 -0.67 0.66
CA THR A 62 -4.44 -0.83 0.47
C THR A 62 -3.93 0.05 -0.68
N TYR A 63 -4.65 0.03 -1.81
CA TYR A 63 -4.31 0.83 -2.99
C TYR A 63 -4.38 2.33 -2.69
N TYR A 64 -5.45 2.78 -2.03
CA TYR A 64 -5.60 4.20 -1.69
C TYR A 64 -4.60 4.65 -0.61
N SER A 65 -4.32 3.83 0.40
CA SER A 65 -3.28 4.12 1.39
C SER A 65 -1.91 4.30 0.71
N GLY A 66 -1.50 3.38 -0.17
CA GLY A 66 -0.25 3.53 -0.91
C GLY A 66 -0.21 4.80 -1.76
N LYS A 67 -1.30 5.11 -2.47
CA LYS A 67 -1.40 6.33 -3.29
C LYS A 67 -1.29 7.61 -2.46
N VAL A 68 -1.91 7.66 -1.28
CA VAL A 68 -1.86 8.82 -0.39
C VAL A 68 -0.46 8.99 0.19
N ILE A 69 0.15 7.92 0.70
CA ILE A 69 1.48 8.00 1.31
C ILE A 69 2.54 8.44 0.29
N SER A 70 2.56 7.84 -0.91
CA SER A 70 3.51 8.25 -1.96
C SER A 70 3.32 9.68 -2.44
N ARG A 71 2.13 10.28 -2.25
CA ARG A 71 1.88 11.69 -2.56
C ARG A 71 2.46 12.59 -1.49
N ASP A 72 2.28 12.25 -0.23
CA ASP A 72 2.74 13.04 0.92
C ASP A 72 4.27 12.98 1.06
N GLU A 73 4.90 11.85 0.73
CA GLU A 73 6.37 11.73 0.61
C GLU A 73 6.95 12.69 -0.45
N LYS A 74 6.32 12.78 -1.63
CA LYS A 74 6.72 13.72 -2.69
C LYS A 74 6.55 15.18 -2.29
N ALA A 75 5.53 15.50 -1.49
CA ALA A 75 5.33 16.85 -0.98
C ALA A 75 6.39 17.23 0.07
N THR A 76 6.79 16.27 0.92
CA THR A 76 7.84 16.47 1.93
C THR A 76 9.22 16.64 1.31
N ASN A 77 9.55 15.91 0.25
CA ASN A 77 10.84 16.09 -0.44
C ASN A 77 10.98 17.50 -1.07
N ASN A 78 9.87 18.14 -1.44
CA ASN A 78 9.84 19.53 -1.92
C ASN A 78 9.70 20.56 -0.78
N TYR A 79 10.03 20.20 0.47
CA TYR A 79 9.96 21.15 1.57
C TYR A 79 11.07 22.20 1.46
N ILE A 80 10.68 23.41 1.06
CA ILE A 80 11.53 24.59 1.16
C ILE A 80 11.24 25.29 2.51
N PRO A 81 12.23 25.42 3.40
CA PRO A 81 12.04 26.05 4.70
C PRO A 81 11.58 27.51 4.55
N ALA A 82 10.72 27.96 5.47
CA ALA A 82 10.17 29.31 5.43
C ALA A 82 11.28 30.37 5.40
N GLY A 83 11.37 31.13 4.30
CA GLY A 83 12.39 32.15 4.07
C GLY A 83 13.39 31.87 2.94
N TYR A 84 13.32 30.69 2.30
CA TYR A 84 14.09 30.37 1.08
C TYR A 84 13.21 30.41 -0.17
N SER A 85 13.73 30.95 -1.28
CA SER A 85 13.12 30.84 -2.61
C SER A 85 13.57 29.54 -3.30
N GLU A 86 12.80 29.01 -4.27
CA GLU A 86 13.23 27.86 -5.09
C GLU A 86 14.61 28.10 -5.73
N ALA A 87 14.86 29.34 -6.19
CA ALA A 87 16.14 29.75 -6.76
C ALA A 87 17.29 29.74 -5.74
N ASP A 88 17.01 29.94 -4.45
CA ASP A 88 18.04 29.94 -3.40
C ASP A 88 18.38 28.52 -2.97
N ALA A 89 17.40 27.61 -2.96
CA ALA A 89 17.57 26.20 -2.63
C ALA A 89 18.40 25.45 -3.69
N GLU A 90 18.25 25.83 -4.97
CA GLU A 90 19.00 25.26 -6.10
C GLU A 90 20.48 25.69 -6.09
N VAL A 91 20.78 26.92 -5.66
CA VAL A 91 22.16 27.46 -5.60
C VAL A 91 22.96 26.94 -4.40
N SER A 92 22.30 26.71 -3.26
CA SER A 92 22.99 26.20 -2.06
C SER A 92 23.37 24.72 -2.14
N GLY A 93 22.85 24.00 -3.15
CA GLY A 93 22.73 22.55 -3.10
C GLY A 93 21.75 22.18 -2.00
N VAL A 94 20.63 21.56 -2.35
CA VAL A 94 19.72 21.02 -1.32
C VAL A 94 20.54 20.05 -0.47
N PRO A 95 20.56 20.14 0.88
CA PRO A 95 21.30 19.20 1.72
C PRO A 95 20.81 17.77 1.43
N GLY A 96 21.56 17.02 0.61
CA GLY A 96 21.18 15.69 0.14
C GLY A 96 21.48 15.40 -1.34
N GLU A 97 21.64 16.40 -2.21
CA GLU A 97 22.15 16.20 -3.57
C GLU A 97 23.65 16.48 -3.62
N GLU A 98 24.45 15.48 -3.24
CA GLU A 98 25.86 15.45 -3.67
C GLU A 98 25.90 14.98 -5.12
N SER A 99 26.39 15.86 -5.98
CA SER A 99 26.70 15.59 -7.38
C SER A 99 27.89 14.64 -7.49
N GLU A 100 27.64 13.35 -7.68
CA GLU A 100 28.56 12.40 -8.34
C GLU A 100 27.79 11.37 -9.18
#